data_AF-A0A917DH61-F1
#
_entry.id   AF-A0A917DH61-F1
#
_cell.length_a   1.000
_cell.length_b   1.000
_cell.length_c   1.000
_cell.angle_alpha   90.00
_cell.angle_beta   90.00
_cell.angle_gamma   90.00
#
_symmetry.space_group_name_H-M   'P 1'
#
loop_
_entity.id
_entity.type
_entity.pdbx_description
1 polymer ?
#
loop_
_entity_poly.entity_id
_entity_poly.type
_entity_poly.pdbx_seq_one_letter_code
_entity_poly.pdbx_strand_id
1 'polypeptide(L)'
;MANLTDVEKHYLITDNGNKKFYLIDFIKENQERGKLGEIPMVVVDGKPVTYHYKELNEKIGISKNDIKRIEIMESEKSIPLFGNAGKFGVVQVYTY
;
A
#
# COMPACT_ATOMS: atom_id res chain seq x y z
N MET A 1 15.73 -15.66 -0.67
CA MET A 1 14.72 -14.78 -1.30
C MET A 1 13.53 -14.75 -0.36
N ALA A 2 13.03 -13.58 0.04
CA ALA A 2 11.81 -13.53 0.86
C ALA A 2 10.64 -14.03 0.01
N ASN A 3 9.96 -15.08 0.46
CA ASN A 3 8.75 -15.55 -0.20
C ASN A 3 7.63 -14.55 0.10
N LEU A 4 7.22 -13.78 -0.91
CA LEU A 4 6.08 -12.87 -0.79
C LEU A 4 4.76 -13.64 -0.84
N THR A 5 3.80 -13.19 -0.04
CA THR A 5 2.40 -13.63 -0.17
C THR A 5 1.77 -13.04 -1.44
N ASP A 6 0.65 -13.58 -1.90
CA ASP A 6 -0.06 -13.01 -3.06
C ASP A 6 -0.57 -11.61 -2.78
N VAL A 7 -1.00 -11.34 -1.54
CA VAL A 7 -1.38 -10.00 -1.07
C VAL A 7 -0.20 -9.04 -1.18
N GLU A 8 0.99 -9.43 -0.72
CA GLU A 8 2.17 -8.57 -0.75
C GLU A 8 2.60 -8.21 -2.17
N LYS A 9 2.41 -9.11 -3.14
CA LYS A 9 2.72 -8.84 -4.55
C LYS A 9 1.92 -7.66 -5.10
N HIS A 10 0.74 -7.36 -4.57
CA HIS A 10 -0.07 -6.21 -4.96
C HIS A 10 0.58 -4.86 -4.62
N TYR A 11 1.54 -4.83 -3.69
CA TYR A 11 2.23 -3.61 -3.28
C TYR A 11 3.61 -3.44 -3.92
N LEU A 12 3.94 -4.26 -4.92
CA LEU A 12 5.16 -4.10 -5.70
C LEU A 12 5.11 -2.80 -6.50
N ILE A 13 6.17 -2.00 -6.38
CA ILE A 13 6.42 -0.83 -7.21
C ILE A 13 7.28 -1.21 -8.43
N THR A 14 7.42 -0.31 -9.40
CA THR A 14 8.06 -0.59 -10.69
C THR A 14 9.58 -0.77 -10.63
N ASP A 15 10.21 -0.47 -9.49
CA ASP A 15 11.64 -0.63 -9.28
C ASP A 15 12.18 -2.04 -9.52
N ASN A 16 13.51 -2.11 -9.64
CA ASN A 16 14.27 -3.35 -9.74
C ASN A 16 14.97 -3.71 -8.41
N GLY A 17 15.41 -4.96 -8.30
CA GLY A 17 16.15 -5.45 -7.13
C GLY A 17 15.33 -5.32 -5.85
N ASN A 18 15.97 -4.88 -4.76
CA ASN A 18 15.32 -4.76 -3.45
C ASN A 18 14.41 -3.53 -3.34
N LYS A 19 14.60 -2.50 -4.18
CA LYS A 19 13.79 -1.27 -4.11
C LYS A 19 12.31 -1.51 -4.39
N LYS A 20 11.99 -2.54 -5.18
CA LYS A 20 10.60 -2.92 -5.50
C LYS A 20 9.78 -3.34 -4.28
N PHE A 21 10.43 -3.69 -3.18
CA PHE A 21 9.80 -4.07 -1.92
C PHE A 21 9.58 -2.89 -0.97
N TYR A 22 9.99 -1.67 -1.35
CA TYR A 22 9.96 -0.51 -0.44
C TYR A 22 8.58 -0.26 0.20
N LEU A 23 7.50 -0.34 -0.58
CA LEU A 23 6.15 -0.17 -0.06
C LEU A 23 5.69 -1.37 0.78
N ILE A 24 6.11 -2.59 0.43
CA ILE A 24 5.83 -3.81 1.21
C ILE A 24 6.48 -3.70 2.59
N ASP A 25 7.76 -3.31 2.64
CA ASP A 25 8.50 -3.15 3.88
C ASP A 25 7.85 -2.09 4.78
N PHE A 26 7.45 -0.95 4.19
CA PHE A 26 6.71 0.09 4.91
C PHE A 26 5.38 -0.42 5.47
N ILE A 27 4.62 -1.20 4.70
CA ILE A 27 3.34 -1.78 5.14
C ILE A 27 3.57 -2.75 6.30
N LYS A 28 4.53 -3.67 6.18
CA LYS A 28 4.85 -4.67 7.22
C LYS A 28 5.22 -4.01 8.53
N GLU A 29 6.13 -3.03 8.49
CA GLU A 29 6.54 -2.28 9.68
C GLU A 29 5.34 -1.63 10.39
N ASN A 30 4.34 -1.16 9.64
CA ASN A 30 3.17 -0.50 10.22
C ASN A 30 2.04 -1.48 10.60
N GLN A 31 2.02 -2.68 10.03
CA GLN A 31 1.19 -3.80 10.51
C GLN A 31 1.70 -4.33 11.85
N GLU A 32 3.02 -4.51 11.99
CA GLU A 32 3.67 -4.90 13.25
C GLU A 32 3.43 -3.87 14.37
N ARG A 33 3.29 -2.60 14.00
CA ARG A 33 2.93 -1.50 14.92
C ARG A 33 1.44 -1.36 15.20
N GLY A 34 0.59 -2.18 14.59
CA GLY A 34 -0.87 -2.13 14.75
C GLY A 34 -1.57 -0.94 14.08
N LYS A 35 -0.88 -0.20 13.20
CA LYS A 35 -1.44 0.97 12.48
C LYS A 35 -2.16 0.59 11.19
N LEU A 36 -1.80 -0.55 10.60
CA LEU A 36 -2.41 -1.09 9.39
C LEU A 36 -2.91 -2.52 9.66
N GLY A 37 -4.00 -2.89 9.01
CA GLY A 37 -4.47 -4.27 8.96
C GLY A 37 -3.76 -5.08 7.88
N GLU A 38 -4.17 -6.33 7.68
CA GLU A 38 -3.48 -7.28 6.79
C GLU A 38 -3.44 -6.86 5.31
N ILE A 39 -4.45 -6.13 4.84
CA ILE A 39 -4.62 -5.78 3.42
C ILE A 39 -4.98 -4.29 3.27
N PRO A 40 -4.07 -3.36 3.61
CA PRO A 40 -4.37 -1.95 3.53
C PRO A 40 -4.58 -1.49 2.08
N MET A 41 -5.46 -0.53 1.90
CA MET A 41 -5.69 0.11 0.61
C MET A 41 -4.55 1.08 0.31
N VAL A 42 -4.08 1.14 -0.93
CA VAL A 42 -3.07 2.11 -1.38
C VAL A 42 -3.74 3.14 -2.28
N VAL A 43 -3.46 4.40 -1.99
CA VAL A 43 -3.92 5.57 -2.75
C VAL A 43 -2.69 6.35 -3.20
N VAL A 44 -2.54 6.56 -4.50
CA VAL A 44 -1.44 7.35 -5.09
C VAL A 44 -2.02 8.65 -5.63
N ASP A 45 -1.58 9.79 -5.10
CA ASP A 45 -2.04 11.13 -5.49
C ASP A 45 -3.57 11.26 -5.53
N GLY A 46 -4.21 10.75 -4.47
CA GLY A 46 -5.67 10.76 -4.32
C GLY A 46 -6.42 9.69 -5.14
N LYS A 47 -5.72 8.89 -5.95
CA LYS A 47 -6.31 7.81 -6.76
C LYS A 47 -6.08 6.44 -6.11
N PRO A 48 -7.15 5.70 -5.75
CA PRO A 48 -7.04 4.30 -5.36
C PRO A 48 -6.33 3.45 -6.42
N VAL A 49 -5.30 2.71 -6.02
CA VAL A 49 -4.56 1.79 -6.91
C VAL A 49 -4.62 0.35 -6.44
N THR A 50 -4.96 0.10 -5.18
CA THR A 50 -5.25 -1.25 -4.69
C THR A 50 -6.61 -1.32 -4.00
N TYR A 51 -7.26 -2.48 -4.07
CA TYR A 51 -8.47 -2.77 -3.33
C TYR A 51 -8.38 -4.20 -2.79
N HIS A 52 -8.74 -4.43 -1.51
CA HIS A 52 -8.63 -5.75 -0.88
C HIS A 52 -9.55 -6.82 -1.51
N TYR A 53 -10.50 -6.41 -2.35
CA TYR A 53 -11.49 -7.26 -3.01
C TYR A 53 -11.29 -7.41 -4.52
N LYS A 54 -10.23 -6.82 -5.10
CA LYS A 54 -9.88 -6.98 -6.52
C LYS A 54 -8.56 -7.73 -6.66
N GLU A 55 -8.53 -8.65 -7.63
CA GLU A 55 -7.26 -9.14 -8.18
C GLU A 55 -6.54 -7.97 -8.86
N LEU A 56 -5.30 -7.75 -8.46
CA LEU A 56 -4.43 -6.72 -9.03
C LEU A 56 -3.38 -7.44 -9.85
N ASN A 57 -3.60 -7.49 -11.16
CA ASN A 57 -2.68 -8.15 -12.09
C ASN A 57 -1.48 -7.26 -12.46
N GLU A 58 -1.42 -6.04 -11.94
CA GLU A 58 -0.43 -5.04 -12.31
C GLU A 58 0.24 -4.44 -11.08
N LYS A 59 1.56 -4.19 -11.21
CA LYS A 59 2.34 -3.46 -10.20
C LYS A 59 1.79 -2.05 -10.04
N ILE A 60 2.02 -1.45 -8.88
CA ILE A 60 1.74 -0.03 -8.69
C ILE A 60 2.72 0.76 -9.57
N GLY A 61 2.17 1.54 -10.50
CA GLY A 61 2.89 2.26 -11.56
C GLY A 61 3.75 3.44 -11.09
N ILE A 62 4.39 3.34 -9.93
CA ILE A 62 5.33 4.33 -9.39
C ILE A 62 6.68 3.67 -9.10
N SER A 63 7.73 4.47 -8.95
CA SER A 63 9.03 4.06 -8.42
C SER A 63 9.30 4.70 -7.06
N LYS A 64 10.28 4.19 -6.31
CA LYS A 64 10.69 4.75 -5.02
C LYS A 64 11.15 6.20 -5.15
N ASN A 65 11.77 6.55 -6.27
CA ASN A 65 12.27 7.91 -6.51
C ASN A 65 11.14 8.91 -6.79
N ASP A 66 9.96 8.44 -7.23
CA ASP A 66 8.79 9.29 -7.43
C ASP A 66 8.12 9.65 -6.10
N ILE A 67 8.32 8.84 -5.05
CA ILE A 67 7.66 9.02 -3.75
C ILE A 67 8.26 10.22 -3.02
N LYS A 68 7.44 11.25 -2.86
CA LYS A 68 7.74 12.44 -2.06
C LYS A 68 7.49 12.20 -0.58
N ARG A 69 6.35 11.58 -0.24
CA ARG A 69 6.02 11.17 1.14
C ARG A 69 4.95 10.08 1.16
N ILE A 70 4.88 9.38 2.29
CA ILE A 70 3.84 8.38 2.58
C ILE A 70 3.17 8.75 3.91
N GLU A 71 1.84 8.68 3.94
CA GLU A 71 1.02 8.92 5.13
C GLU A 71 0.10 7.70 5.38
N ILE A 72 -0.21 7.45 6.64
CA ILE A 72 -1.14 6.38 7.04
C ILE A 72 -2.43 7.02 7.55
N MET A 73 -3.56 6.50 7.05
CA MET A 73 -4.87 6.74 7.62
C MET A 73 -5.38 5.42 8.20
N GLU A 74 -5.41 5.34 9.53
CA GLU A 74 -5.85 4.14 10.24
C GLU A 74 -7.35 3.87 10.01
N SER A 75 -7.78 2.63 10.25
CA SER A 75 -9.12 2.10 9.93
C SER A 75 -10.27 3.00 10.39
N GLU A 76 -10.18 3.53 11.61
CA GLU A 76 -11.18 4.42 12.20
C GLU A 76 -11.42 5.69 11.36
N LYS A 77 -10.36 6.22 10.72
CA LYS A 77 -10.41 7.41 9.88
C LYS A 77 -10.70 7.10 8.42
N SER A 78 -10.29 5.92 7.93
CA SER A 78 -10.46 5.53 6.54
C SER A 78 -11.83 4.93 6.22
N ILE A 79 -12.48 4.24 7.15
CA ILE A 79 -13.81 3.65 6.92
C ILE A 79 -14.85 4.71 6.53
N PRO A 80 -14.95 5.89 7.19
CA PRO A 80 -15.90 6.93 6.79
C PRO A 80 -15.70 7.47 5.35
N LEU A 81 -14.48 7.38 4.81
CA LEU A 81 -14.12 7.94 3.49
C LEU A 81 -14.15 6.88 2.38
N PHE A 82 -13.76 5.64 2.68
CA PHE A 82 -13.56 4.58 1.71
C PHE A 82 -14.48 3.36 1.94
N GLY A 83 -15.35 3.42 2.95
CA GLY A 83 -16.22 2.32 3.34
C GLY A 83 -15.43 1.06 3.69
N ASN A 84 -15.96 -0.10 3.28
CA ASN A 84 -15.34 -1.39 3.52
C ASN A 84 -13.93 -1.52 2.90
N ALA A 85 -13.62 -0.74 1.85
CA ALA A 85 -12.28 -0.71 1.24
C ALA A 85 -11.20 -0.16 2.19
N GLY A 86 -11.58 0.73 3.10
CA GLY A 86 -10.66 1.35 4.06
C GLY A 86 -10.52 0.58 5.37
N LYS A 87 -11.15 -0.59 5.56
CA LYS A 87 -11.23 -1.25 6.88
C LYS A 87 -9.88 -1.71 7.45
N PHE A 88 -8.88 -1.89 6.60
CA PHE A 88 -7.52 -2.26 6.99
C PHE A 88 -6.56 -1.07 7.02
N GLY A 89 -7.10 0.16 7.02
CA GLY A 89 -6.32 1.38 6.86
C GLY A 89 -5.97 1.68 5.40
N VAL A 90 -5.46 2.88 5.18
CA VAL A 90 -5.07 3.40 3.86
C VAL A 90 -3.64 3.93 3.93
N VAL A 91 -2.82 3.53 2.96
CA VAL A 91 -1.49 4.06 2.68
C VAL A 91 -1.63 5.11 1.58
N GLN A 92 -1.44 6.37 1.94
CA GLN A 92 -1.48 7.50 1.03
C GLN A 92 -0.06 7.81 0.55
N VAL A 93 0.16 7.68 -0.75
CA VAL A 93 1.44 7.95 -1.40
C VAL A 93 1.30 9.23 -2.20
N TYR A 94 2.22 10.17 -1.98
CA TYR A 94 2.31 11.42 -2.72
C TYR A 94 3.58 11.42 -3.55
N THR A 95 3.48 11.78 -4.82
CA THR A 95 4.63 11.86 -5.74
C THR A 95 5.12 13.29 -5.98
N TYR A 96 6.24 13.48 -6.70
CA TYR A 96 6.82 14.79 -7.05
C TYR A 96 6.10 15.50 -8.20
#